data_AF-A0AAW0Y438-F1
#
_entry.id   AF-A0AAW0Y438-F1
#
_cell.length_a   1.000
_cell.length_b   1.000
_cell.length_c   1.000
_cell.angle_alpha   90.00
_cell.angle_beta   90.00
_cell.angle_gamma   90.00
#
_symmetry.space_group_name_H-M   'P 1'
#
loop_
_entity.id
_entity.type
_entity.pdbx_description
1 polymer ?
#
loop_
_entity_poly.entity_id
_entity_poly.type
_entity_poly.pdbx_seq_one_letter_code
_entity_poly.pdbx_strand_id
1 'polypeptide(L)'
;MAPSLMLPKLPMTPFRVMALVLGVAAVCLIFSALTTSGREQKLGKVFDQISKPYKRDTSGRTMAEPSFWRNFDFTSEKIPSQVTNAAPLVKVTNNTINIMGSNTFYREAQPPEGVASSGEVVVLLHGAAFQSKTWLDLNTINLLAAMGHHIIAVDLPGFGKTQSAQIDEPADYLHTFMTSLRITQVILVSPSMSGRFSIPFIMKYPEDLGGYVPVAPVSTSLIVPDASKLSVPTLIISGEKDQGLGHTSRDDLLNIPSSQHVEIPGAKHPAYLDDPILFHTLLYNFINQVHAHRAIA
;
A
#
# COMPACT_ATOMS: atom_id res chain seq x y z
N MET A 1 -4.10 -86.10 -14.19
CA MET A 1 -4.36 -85.53 -12.84
C MET A 1 -3.04 -84.98 -12.32
N ALA A 2 -2.87 -83.66 -12.30
CA ALA A 2 -1.62 -83.00 -11.93
C ALA A 2 -1.59 -82.68 -10.43
N PRO A 3 -0.48 -82.88 -9.70
CA PRO A 3 -0.36 -82.45 -8.32
C PRO A 3 0.07 -80.97 -8.25
N SER A 4 -0.63 -80.21 -7.42
CA SER A 4 -0.41 -78.80 -7.15
C SER A 4 0.88 -78.59 -6.34
N LEU A 5 1.90 -77.95 -6.94
CA LEU A 5 3.05 -77.42 -6.21
C LEU A 5 2.62 -76.17 -5.43
N MET A 6 2.56 -76.26 -4.10
CA MET A 6 2.54 -75.09 -3.22
C MET A 6 3.96 -74.57 -3.01
N LEU A 7 4.21 -73.32 -3.43
CA LEU A 7 5.38 -72.55 -2.99
C LEU A 7 5.12 -71.96 -1.60
N PRO A 8 6.09 -72.00 -0.67
CA PRO A 8 5.91 -71.40 0.65
C PRO A 8 5.94 -69.87 0.56
N LYS A 9 4.94 -69.21 1.17
CA LYS A 9 4.97 -67.77 1.44
C LYS A 9 6.05 -67.49 2.48
N LEU A 10 7.15 -66.86 2.07
CA LEU A 10 8.13 -66.27 2.98
C LEU A 10 7.47 -65.13 3.78
N PRO A 11 7.62 -65.07 5.11
CA PRO A 11 7.13 -63.96 5.89
C PRO A 11 7.97 -62.71 5.61
N MET A 12 7.31 -61.62 5.22
CA MET A 12 7.95 -60.30 5.15
C MET A 12 8.26 -59.83 6.57
N THR A 13 9.54 -59.71 6.91
CA THR A 13 9.96 -59.13 8.17
C THR A 13 9.77 -57.59 8.15
N PRO A 14 9.53 -56.96 9.32
CA PRO A 14 9.26 -55.51 9.41
C PRO A 14 10.35 -54.61 8.80
N PHE A 15 11.57 -55.14 8.67
CA PHE A 15 12.73 -54.42 8.13
C PHE A 15 12.64 -54.11 6.62
N ARG A 16 11.94 -54.91 5.82
CA ARG A 16 11.85 -54.68 4.36
C ARG A 16 10.77 -53.67 3.96
N VAL A 17 9.72 -53.50 4.76
CA VAL A 17 8.70 -52.46 4.57
C VAL A 17 9.27 -51.08 4.96
N MET A 18 10.09 -51.02 6.01
CA MET A 18 10.69 -49.77 6.47
C MET A 18 11.75 -49.22 5.50
N ALA A 19 12.53 -50.09 4.84
CA ALA A 19 13.52 -49.67 3.84
C ALA A 19 12.86 -49.10 2.56
N LEU A 20 11.70 -49.62 2.16
CA LEU A 20 10.96 -49.12 0.99
C LEU A 20 10.26 -47.78 1.31
N VAL A 21 9.70 -47.62 2.52
CA VAL A 21 9.04 -46.39 2.96
C VAL A 21 10.05 -45.25 3.22
N LEU A 22 11.22 -45.56 3.81
CA LEU A 22 12.29 -44.58 3.99
C LEU A 22 12.95 -44.17 2.66
N GLY A 23 13.09 -45.10 1.71
CA GLY A 23 13.62 -44.80 0.37
C GLY A 23 12.72 -43.86 -0.43
N VAL A 24 11.40 -44.06 -0.40
CA VAL A 24 10.44 -43.18 -1.09
C VAL A 24 10.31 -41.82 -0.38
N ALA A 25 10.31 -41.79 0.95
CA ALA A 25 10.29 -40.54 1.73
C ALA A 25 11.57 -39.71 1.53
N ALA A 26 12.74 -40.34 1.45
CA ALA A 26 14.00 -39.65 1.18
C ALA A 26 14.04 -39.07 -0.25
N VAL A 27 13.54 -39.80 -1.25
CA VAL A 27 13.45 -39.29 -2.63
C VAL A 27 12.44 -38.14 -2.75
N CYS A 28 11.32 -38.19 -2.04
CA CYS A 28 10.35 -37.08 -1.98
C CYS A 28 10.90 -35.85 -1.23
N LEU A 29 11.65 -36.04 -0.13
CA LEU A 29 12.29 -34.95 0.61
C LEU A 29 13.45 -34.33 -0.18
N ILE A 30 14.22 -35.12 -0.92
CA ILE A 30 15.31 -34.63 -1.78
C ILE A 30 14.74 -33.92 -3.01
N PHE A 31 13.67 -34.42 -3.65
CA PHE A 31 12.99 -33.70 -4.73
C PHE A 31 12.29 -32.43 -4.24
N SER A 32 11.65 -32.45 -3.07
CA SER A 32 11.05 -31.27 -2.45
C SER A 32 12.13 -30.24 -2.09
N ALA A 33 13.26 -30.65 -1.51
CA ALA A 33 14.36 -29.75 -1.14
C ALA A 33 15.13 -29.20 -2.36
N LEU A 34 15.30 -29.98 -3.43
CA LEU A 34 15.93 -29.51 -4.67
C LEU A 34 15.00 -28.58 -5.47
N THR A 35 13.68 -28.75 -5.36
CA THR A 35 12.70 -27.86 -6.01
C THR A 35 12.43 -26.59 -5.20
N THR A 36 12.43 -26.64 -3.86
CA THR A 36 12.34 -25.44 -3.02
C THR A 36 13.65 -24.65 -3.02
N SER A 37 14.81 -25.29 -2.86
CA SER A 37 16.10 -24.59 -2.86
C SER A 37 16.40 -23.92 -4.20
N GLY A 38 16.05 -24.55 -5.33
CA GLY A 38 16.26 -23.98 -6.66
C GLY A 38 15.28 -22.85 -7.00
N ARG A 39 14.07 -22.87 -6.43
CA ARG A 39 13.03 -21.84 -6.65
C ARG A 39 13.18 -20.67 -5.68
N GLU A 40 13.53 -20.93 -4.42
CA GLU A 40 13.88 -19.91 -3.41
C GLU A 40 15.18 -19.19 -3.74
N GLN A 41 16.21 -19.87 -4.27
CA GLN A 41 17.41 -19.18 -4.76
C GLN A 41 17.15 -18.36 -6.04
N LYS A 42 16.21 -18.79 -6.90
CA LYS A 42 15.82 -18.01 -8.09
C LYS A 42 14.90 -16.83 -7.76
N LEU A 43 14.04 -16.96 -6.75
CA LEU A 43 13.20 -15.87 -6.25
C LEU A 43 14.04 -14.88 -5.43
N GLY A 44 14.87 -15.34 -4.51
CA GLY A 44 15.76 -14.48 -3.70
C GLY A 44 16.72 -13.64 -4.54
N LYS A 45 17.27 -14.20 -5.64
CA LYS A 45 18.12 -13.44 -6.58
C LYS A 45 17.37 -12.48 -7.50
N VAL A 46 16.05 -12.62 -7.65
CA VAL A 46 15.21 -11.67 -8.40
C VAL A 46 14.77 -10.52 -7.49
N PHE A 47 14.62 -10.75 -6.19
CA PHE A 47 14.21 -9.70 -5.24
C PHE A 47 15.35 -8.77 -4.79
N ASP A 48 16.60 -9.26 -4.75
CA ASP A 48 17.80 -8.39 -4.66
C ASP A 48 17.91 -7.42 -5.86
N GLN A 49 17.17 -7.66 -6.96
CA GLN A 49 17.13 -6.76 -8.12
C GLN A 49 16.00 -5.73 -8.09
N ILE A 50 15.08 -5.80 -7.13
CA ILE A 50 14.11 -4.71 -6.87
C ILE A 50 14.77 -3.64 -5.99
N SER A 51 15.75 -4.02 -5.16
CA SER A 51 16.72 -3.10 -4.55
C SER A 51 17.82 -2.71 -5.54
N LYS A 52 17.48 -2.02 -6.63
CA LYS A 52 18.50 -1.29 -7.40
C LYS A 52 18.94 -0.06 -6.61
N PRO A 53 20.23 0.27 -6.55
CA PRO A 53 20.71 1.44 -5.85
C PRO A 53 20.20 2.69 -6.56
N TYR A 54 19.41 3.48 -5.83
CA TYR A 54 19.37 4.94 -5.85
C TYR A 54 19.40 5.64 -7.22
N LYS A 55 18.27 6.24 -7.62
CA LYS A 55 18.29 7.31 -8.63
C LYS A 55 18.23 8.65 -7.92
N ARG A 56 19.40 9.30 -7.79
CA ARG A 56 19.47 10.77 -7.69
C ARG A 56 18.67 11.34 -8.85
N ASP A 57 18.06 12.51 -8.68
CA ASP A 57 17.67 13.27 -9.85
C ASP A 57 18.91 13.56 -10.72
N THR A 58 18.71 13.91 -11.99
CA THR A 58 19.79 14.13 -12.96
C THR A 58 20.78 15.24 -12.57
N SER A 59 20.54 15.93 -11.44
CA SER A 59 21.33 17.03 -10.88
C SER A 59 21.99 16.73 -9.53
N GLY A 60 21.81 15.54 -8.95
CA GLY A 60 22.45 15.16 -7.69
C GLY A 60 21.84 15.76 -6.42
N ARG A 61 20.65 16.36 -6.49
CA ARG A 61 19.95 16.97 -5.34
C ARG A 61 19.43 15.90 -4.38
N THR A 62 19.28 16.29 -3.11
CA THR A 62 18.77 15.39 -2.06
C THR A 62 17.32 15.71 -1.74
N MET A 63 16.60 14.72 -1.25
CA MET A 63 15.17 14.82 -0.97
C MET A 63 14.83 15.64 0.29
N ALA A 64 15.85 16.13 1.01
CA ALA A 64 15.71 17.14 2.05
C ALA A 64 15.46 18.54 1.46
N GLU A 65 15.71 18.73 0.17
CA GLU A 65 15.39 19.98 -0.52
C GLU A 65 13.96 19.96 -1.07
N PRO A 66 13.12 20.96 -0.75
CA PRO A 66 11.80 21.10 -1.36
C PRO A 66 11.80 21.12 -2.90
N SER A 67 12.95 21.52 -3.49
CA SER A 67 13.17 21.56 -4.93
C SER A 67 13.15 20.18 -5.60
N PHE A 68 13.50 19.10 -4.87
CA PHE A 68 13.45 17.73 -5.38
C PHE A 68 12.01 17.35 -5.71
N TRP A 69 11.14 17.50 -4.72
CA TRP A 69 9.73 17.10 -4.81
C TRP A 69 8.98 17.84 -5.90
N ARG A 70 9.38 19.06 -6.25
CA ARG A 70 8.72 19.89 -7.28
C ARG A 70 9.02 19.47 -8.72
N ASN A 71 10.13 18.76 -8.94
CA ASN A 71 10.66 18.50 -10.29
C ASN A 71 10.69 17.02 -10.65
N PHE A 72 10.21 16.14 -9.77
CA PHE A 72 10.23 14.71 -10.02
C PHE A 72 9.11 14.32 -11.00
N ASP A 73 9.43 13.51 -12.00
CA ASP A 73 8.42 12.98 -12.90
C ASP A 73 7.78 11.71 -12.33
N PHE A 74 6.66 11.88 -11.61
CA PHE A 74 5.89 10.77 -11.05
C PHE A 74 5.19 9.89 -12.09
N THR A 75 5.26 10.23 -13.38
CA THR A 75 4.72 9.41 -14.48
C THR A 75 5.77 8.50 -15.12
N SER A 76 7.05 8.67 -14.75
CA SER A 76 8.18 8.12 -15.47
C SER A 76 8.32 6.59 -15.39
N GLU A 77 8.09 5.98 -14.21
CA GLU A 77 8.25 4.54 -14.04
C GLU A 77 6.92 3.81 -14.06
N LYS A 78 6.85 2.75 -14.87
CA LYS A 78 5.69 1.85 -14.90
C LYS A 78 5.75 0.86 -13.75
N ILE A 79 4.58 0.49 -13.24
CA ILE A 79 4.45 -0.59 -12.26
C ILE A 79 5.06 -1.88 -12.83
N PRO A 80 6.02 -2.52 -12.14
CA PRO A 80 6.63 -3.76 -12.62
C PRO A 80 5.60 -4.89 -12.79
N SER A 81 5.75 -5.72 -13.81
CA SER A 81 4.82 -6.84 -14.07
C SER A 81 4.79 -7.87 -12.94
N GLN A 82 5.86 -7.95 -12.14
CA GLN A 82 5.92 -8.76 -10.93
C GLN A 82 4.86 -8.33 -9.91
N VAL A 83 4.64 -7.01 -9.74
CA VAL A 83 3.60 -6.47 -8.86
C VAL A 83 2.21 -6.87 -9.37
N THR A 84 1.95 -6.67 -10.67
CA THR A 84 0.65 -7.04 -11.24
C THR A 84 0.38 -8.55 -11.18
N ASN A 85 1.42 -9.38 -11.27
CA ASN A 85 1.31 -10.82 -11.15
C ASN A 85 1.09 -11.28 -9.69
N ALA A 86 1.60 -10.53 -8.71
CA ALA A 86 1.45 -10.82 -7.29
C ALA A 86 0.15 -10.27 -6.68
N ALA A 87 -0.43 -9.20 -7.25
CA ALA A 87 -1.65 -8.57 -6.74
C ALA A 87 -2.85 -9.54 -6.52
N PRO A 88 -3.12 -10.53 -7.39
CA PRO A 88 -4.17 -11.52 -7.15
C PRO A 88 -3.92 -12.45 -5.94
N LEU A 89 -2.68 -12.54 -5.45
CA LEU A 89 -2.30 -13.36 -4.30
C LEU A 89 -2.56 -12.65 -2.97
N VAL A 90 -2.84 -11.35 -2.99
CA VAL A 90 -3.07 -10.54 -1.79
C VAL A 90 -4.38 -10.97 -1.11
N LYS A 91 -4.28 -11.24 0.19
CA LYS A 91 -5.43 -11.54 1.05
C LYS A 91 -5.83 -10.29 1.80
N VAL A 92 -7.05 -9.82 1.55
CA VAL A 92 -7.62 -8.66 2.24
C VAL A 92 -8.50 -9.13 3.39
N THR A 93 -8.20 -8.65 4.59
CA THR A 93 -8.99 -8.90 5.80
C THR A 93 -9.89 -7.71 6.10
N ASN A 94 -10.96 -7.96 6.85
CA ASN A 94 -11.92 -6.96 7.29
C ASN A 94 -11.88 -6.90 8.81
N ASN A 95 -11.67 -5.71 9.35
CA ASN A 95 -11.49 -5.49 10.78
C ASN A 95 -12.39 -4.37 11.28
N THR A 96 -12.55 -4.28 12.60
CA THR A 96 -13.28 -3.20 13.26
C THR A 96 -12.61 -2.88 14.58
N ILE A 97 -12.49 -1.59 14.89
CA ILE A 97 -11.89 -1.10 16.14
C ILE A 97 -12.70 0.10 16.65
N ASN A 98 -12.85 0.21 17.97
CA ASN A 98 -13.58 1.34 18.56
C ASN A 98 -12.64 2.55 18.68
N ILE A 99 -12.94 3.63 17.95
CA ILE A 99 -12.21 4.90 17.99
C ILE A 99 -13.17 5.99 18.42
N MET A 100 -12.90 6.60 19.57
CA MET A 100 -13.69 7.70 20.12
C MET A 100 -15.21 7.40 20.14
N GLY A 101 -15.58 6.16 20.48
CA GLY A 101 -16.97 5.73 20.53
C GLY A 101 -17.58 5.30 19.19
N SER A 102 -16.88 5.45 18.06
CA SER A 102 -17.28 4.89 16.76
C SER A 102 -16.65 3.52 16.54
N ASN A 103 -17.44 2.52 16.16
CA ASN A 103 -16.91 1.24 15.68
C ASN A 103 -16.45 1.39 14.23
N THR A 104 -15.17 1.72 14.08
CA THR A 104 -14.48 2.01 12.83
C THR A 104 -14.13 0.75 12.08
N PHE A 105 -14.78 0.54 10.94
CA PHE A 105 -14.46 -0.51 10.01
C PHE A 105 -13.25 -0.14 9.15
N TYR A 106 -12.38 -1.11 8.90
CA TYR A 106 -11.29 -0.96 7.94
C TYR A 106 -10.96 -2.30 7.26
N ARG A 107 -10.38 -2.20 6.07
CA ARG A 107 -9.80 -3.32 5.33
C ARG A 107 -8.30 -3.26 5.46
N GLU A 108 -7.69 -4.41 5.60
CA GLU A 108 -6.26 -4.52 5.81
C GLU A 108 -5.65 -5.59 4.91
N ALA A 109 -4.51 -5.25 4.30
CA ALA A 109 -3.73 -6.19 3.50
C ALA A 109 -2.25 -6.07 3.84
N GLN A 110 -1.63 -7.23 4.04
CA GLN A 110 -0.18 -7.36 4.15
C GLN A 110 0.40 -7.82 2.80
N PRO A 111 1.71 -7.64 2.58
CA PRO A 111 2.38 -8.21 1.41
C PRO A 111 2.09 -9.71 1.28
N PRO A 112 1.82 -10.21 0.07
CA PRO A 112 1.55 -11.63 -0.15
C PRO A 112 2.83 -12.46 0.01
N GLU A 113 2.68 -13.77 0.15
CA GLU A 113 3.82 -14.69 0.26
C GLU A 113 4.79 -14.53 -0.93
N GLY A 114 6.08 -14.44 -0.63
CA GLY A 114 7.13 -14.23 -1.62
C GLY A 114 7.35 -12.76 -2.01
N VAL A 115 6.58 -11.81 -1.48
CA VAL A 115 6.86 -10.36 -1.60
C VAL A 115 7.46 -9.86 -0.29
N ALA A 116 8.62 -9.21 -0.35
CA ALA A 116 9.27 -8.62 0.81
C ALA A 116 8.48 -7.39 1.30
N SER A 117 8.42 -7.21 2.63
CA SER A 117 7.88 -5.98 3.21
C SER A 117 8.81 -4.81 2.94
N SER A 118 8.26 -3.68 2.50
CA SER A 118 8.99 -2.42 2.36
C SER A 118 9.08 -1.67 3.70
N GLY A 119 8.30 -2.08 4.72
CA GLY A 119 8.14 -1.35 5.97
C GLY A 119 7.25 -0.11 5.87
N GLU A 120 6.74 0.25 4.68
CA GLU A 120 5.83 1.38 4.52
C GLU A 120 4.39 0.97 4.83
N VAL A 121 3.66 1.90 5.44
CA VAL A 121 2.22 1.76 5.73
C VAL A 121 1.46 2.81 4.92
N VAL A 122 0.47 2.38 4.14
CA VAL A 122 -0.39 3.25 3.35
C VAL A 122 -1.80 3.23 3.93
N VAL A 123 -2.27 4.40 4.36
CA VAL A 123 -3.65 4.59 4.84
C VAL A 123 -4.48 5.25 3.75
N LEU A 124 -5.54 4.57 3.32
CA LEU A 124 -6.45 5.01 2.26
C LEU A 124 -7.76 5.51 2.88
N LEU A 125 -8.00 6.82 2.81
CA LEU A 125 -9.31 7.43 3.13
C LEU A 125 -10.21 7.46 1.88
N HIS A 126 -11.44 7.93 2.00
CA HIS A 126 -12.38 7.98 0.86
C HIS A 126 -13.21 9.27 0.81
N GLY A 127 -13.76 9.56 -0.38
CA GLY A 127 -14.70 10.65 -0.60
C GLY A 127 -16.13 10.28 -0.18
N ALA A 128 -17.04 11.27 -0.12
CA ALA A 128 -18.39 11.09 0.41
C ALA A 128 -19.27 10.08 -0.36
N ALA A 129 -18.98 9.83 -1.65
CA ALA A 129 -19.71 8.87 -2.47
C ALA A 129 -19.13 7.45 -2.45
N PHE A 130 -18.04 7.24 -1.70
CA PHE A 130 -17.23 6.03 -1.74
C PHE A 130 -16.96 5.49 -0.34
N GLN A 131 -16.21 4.40 -0.27
CA GLN A 131 -15.86 3.69 0.96
C GLN A 131 -14.58 2.85 0.73
N SER A 132 -14.03 2.21 1.77
CA SER A 132 -12.86 1.33 1.66
C SER A 132 -12.99 0.25 0.58
N LYS A 133 -14.21 -0.24 0.34
CA LYS A 133 -14.49 -1.23 -0.72
C LYS A 133 -14.15 -0.70 -2.11
N THR A 134 -14.29 0.60 -2.36
CA THR A 134 -13.94 1.20 -3.66
C THR A 134 -12.47 0.99 -4.00
N TRP A 135 -11.58 1.08 -3.01
CA TRP A 135 -10.15 0.78 -3.19
C TRP A 135 -9.85 -0.69 -3.43
N LEU A 136 -10.66 -1.60 -2.88
CA LEU A 136 -10.59 -3.02 -3.17
C LEU A 136 -11.03 -3.30 -4.62
N ASP A 137 -12.16 -2.72 -5.03
CA ASP A 137 -12.75 -2.92 -6.36
C ASP A 137 -11.87 -2.33 -7.47
N LEU A 138 -11.13 -1.25 -7.17
CA LEU A 138 -10.12 -0.67 -8.06
C LEU A 138 -8.80 -1.42 -8.07
N ASN A 139 -8.66 -2.51 -7.32
CA ASN A 139 -7.41 -3.26 -7.15
C ASN A 139 -6.28 -2.45 -6.49
N THR A 140 -6.55 -1.25 -5.97
CA THR A 140 -5.56 -0.38 -5.30
C THR A 140 -4.95 -1.06 -4.08
N ILE A 141 -5.79 -1.68 -3.23
CA ILE A 141 -5.30 -2.41 -2.04
C ILE A 141 -4.33 -3.52 -2.44
N ASN A 142 -4.71 -4.32 -3.43
CA ASN A 142 -3.94 -5.46 -3.89
C ASN A 142 -2.63 -5.04 -4.57
N LEU A 143 -2.66 -4.01 -5.42
CA LEU A 143 -1.45 -3.53 -6.09
C LEU A 143 -0.44 -2.97 -5.09
N LEU A 144 -0.87 -2.12 -4.16
CA LEU A 144 0.04 -1.53 -3.18
C LEU A 144 0.59 -2.60 -2.20
N ALA A 145 -0.23 -3.57 -1.79
CA ALA A 145 0.26 -4.68 -0.97
C ALA A 145 1.26 -5.56 -1.74
N ALA A 146 1.03 -5.79 -3.04
CA ALA A 146 1.97 -6.51 -3.90
C ALA A 146 3.27 -5.72 -4.20
N MET A 147 3.32 -4.42 -3.91
CA MET A 147 4.55 -3.61 -3.90
C MET A 147 5.33 -3.76 -2.58
N GLY A 148 4.82 -4.51 -1.59
CA GLY A 148 5.47 -4.73 -0.31
C GLY A 148 4.96 -3.85 0.82
N HIS A 149 3.91 -3.06 0.62
CA HIS A 149 3.39 -2.14 1.62
C HIS A 149 2.30 -2.78 2.50
N HIS A 150 2.18 -2.32 3.74
CA HIS A 150 1.05 -2.62 4.61
C HIS A 150 -0.09 -1.64 4.31
N ILE A 151 -1.26 -2.14 3.89
CA ILE A 151 -2.38 -1.29 3.44
C ILE A 151 -3.51 -1.32 4.45
N ILE A 152 -4.02 -0.13 4.79
CA ILE A 152 -5.19 0.07 5.63
C ILE A 152 -6.16 0.99 4.90
N ALA A 153 -7.32 0.48 4.48
CA ALA A 153 -8.38 1.27 3.87
C ALA A 153 -9.55 1.40 4.84
N VAL A 154 -9.83 2.60 5.33
CA VAL A 154 -10.79 2.85 6.40
C VAL A 154 -12.13 3.34 5.85
N ASP A 155 -13.24 2.91 6.45
CA ASP A 155 -14.54 3.57 6.28
C ASP A 155 -14.66 4.68 7.33
N LEU A 156 -14.80 5.93 6.91
CA LEU A 156 -14.91 7.07 7.82
C LEU A 156 -16.26 7.06 8.57
N PRO A 157 -16.37 7.73 9.74
CA PRO A 157 -17.59 7.78 10.54
C PRO A 157 -18.85 8.13 9.75
N GLY A 158 -19.85 7.25 9.80
CA GLY A 158 -21.11 7.38 9.07
C GLY A 158 -21.11 6.86 7.63
N PHE A 159 -20.01 6.25 7.17
CA PHE A 159 -19.88 5.68 5.84
C PHE A 159 -19.61 4.18 5.88
N GLY A 160 -19.98 3.50 4.79
CA GLY A 160 -19.76 2.07 4.61
C GLY A 160 -20.25 1.24 5.80
N LYS A 161 -19.32 0.56 6.47
CA LYS A 161 -19.60 -0.28 7.64
C LYS A 161 -19.25 0.38 8.97
N THR A 162 -18.76 1.62 8.97
CA THR A 162 -18.46 2.36 10.20
C THR A 162 -19.71 3.03 10.74
N GLN A 163 -19.96 2.84 12.03
CA GLN A 163 -21.08 3.46 12.71
C GLN A 163 -20.99 5.00 12.64
N SER A 164 -22.11 5.66 12.37
CA SER A 164 -22.20 7.11 12.50
C SER A 164 -21.98 7.53 13.95
N ALA A 165 -21.07 8.48 14.14
CA ALA A 165 -20.75 9.08 15.42
C ALA A 165 -20.51 10.57 15.22
N GLN A 166 -20.77 11.37 16.25
CA GLN A 166 -20.32 12.76 16.27
C GLN A 166 -18.82 12.74 16.54
N ILE A 167 -18.06 13.35 15.63
CA ILE A 167 -16.61 13.47 15.74
C ILE A 167 -16.27 14.95 15.78
N ASP A 168 -16.07 15.46 17.00
CA ASP A 168 -15.77 16.86 17.23
C ASP A 168 -14.34 17.22 16.82
N GLU A 169 -13.42 16.25 16.93
CA GLU A 169 -11.98 16.41 16.65
C GLU A 169 -11.52 15.42 15.56
N PRO A 170 -11.67 15.74 14.26
CA PRO A 170 -11.33 14.82 13.16
C PRO A 170 -9.85 14.42 13.09
N ALA A 171 -8.94 15.31 13.49
CA ALA A 171 -7.51 15.00 13.57
C ALA A 171 -7.24 13.93 14.64
N ASP A 172 -7.83 14.11 15.83
CA ASP A 172 -7.63 13.21 16.97
C ASP A 172 -8.25 11.85 16.72
N TYR A 173 -9.34 11.80 15.95
CA TYR A 173 -9.91 10.56 15.45
C TYR A 173 -8.91 9.77 14.59
N LEU A 174 -8.26 10.42 13.61
CA LEU A 174 -7.26 9.74 12.78
C LEU A 174 -6.02 9.34 13.59
N HIS A 175 -5.53 10.23 14.45
CA HIS A 175 -4.39 9.95 15.32
C HIS A 175 -4.68 8.75 16.23
N THR A 176 -5.82 8.74 16.92
CA THR A 176 -6.24 7.64 17.79
C THR A 176 -6.39 6.33 17.00
N PHE A 177 -6.94 6.39 15.79
CA PHE A 177 -7.02 5.23 14.91
C PHE A 177 -5.65 4.66 14.57
N MET A 178 -4.71 5.49 14.13
CA MET A 178 -3.34 5.08 13.79
C MET A 178 -2.57 4.56 15.01
N THR A 179 -2.60 5.28 16.13
CA THR A 179 -1.95 4.85 17.38
C THR A 179 -2.51 3.53 17.89
N SER A 180 -3.82 3.29 17.78
CA SER A 180 -4.46 2.03 18.20
C SER A 180 -4.00 0.84 17.36
N LEU A 181 -3.67 1.07 16.08
CA LEU A 181 -3.07 0.07 15.18
C LEU A 181 -1.54 0.01 15.29
N ARG A 182 -0.93 0.85 16.13
CA ARG A 182 0.53 0.97 16.31
C ARG A 182 1.28 1.27 15.02
N ILE A 183 0.67 2.10 14.17
CA ILE A 183 1.28 2.61 12.94
C ILE A 183 1.59 4.10 13.13
N THR A 184 2.70 4.54 12.56
CA THR A 184 3.12 5.94 12.49
C THR A 184 3.89 6.13 11.18
N GLN A 185 4.20 7.38 10.83
CA GLN A 185 4.90 7.74 9.59
C GLN A 185 4.24 7.10 8.36
N VAL A 186 2.92 7.19 8.30
CA VAL A 186 2.11 6.58 7.23
C VAL A 186 2.13 7.45 5.97
N ILE A 187 1.85 6.83 4.84
CA ILE A 187 1.52 7.54 3.61
C ILE A 187 -0.01 7.65 3.55
N LEU A 188 -0.53 8.87 3.69
CA LEU A 188 -1.96 9.11 3.81
C LEU A 188 -2.56 9.55 2.46
N VAL A 189 -3.41 8.73 1.87
CA VAL A 189 -4.17 9.05 0.65
C VAL A 189 -5.55 9.60 1.03
N SER A 190 -5.85 10.84 0.64
CA SER A 190 -7.03 11.57 1.11
C SER A 190 -7.81 12.25 -0.02
N PRO A 191 -8.83 11.59 -0.59
CA PRO A 191 -9.68 12.20 -1.59
C PRO A 191 -10.87 12.98 -1.01
N SER A 192 -11.13 14.18 -1.55
CA SER A 192 -12.40 14.90 -1.38
C SER A 192 -12.80 15.10 0.09
N MET A 193 -13.95 14.56 0.51
CA MET A 193 -14.53 14.70 1.85
C MET A 193 -13.56 14.34 2.97
N SER A 194 -12.66 13.38 2.77
CA SER A 194 -11.68 13.00 3.80
C SER A 194 -10.71 14.12 4.16
N GLY A 195 -10.64 15.20 3.37
CA GLY A 195 -9.97 16.45 3.72
C GLY A 195 -10.40 17.03 5.08
N ARG A 196 -11.66 16.81 5.49
CA ARG A 196 -12.15 17.19 6.84
C ARG A 196 -11.39 16.52 7.97
N PHE A 197 -10.80 15.36 7.71
CA PHE A 197 -9.98 14.60 8.65
C PHE A 197 -8.50 14.84 8.39
N SER A 198 -8.05 14.74 7.14
CA SER A 198 -6.63 14.77 6.81
C SER A 198 -5.99 16.15 6.90
N ILE A 199 -6.71 17.24 6.59
CA ILE A 199 -6.15 18.60 6.68
C ILE A 199 -5.87 19.01 8.13
N PRO A 200 -6.81 18.89 9.09
CA PRO A 200 -6.47 19.17 10.48
C PRO A 200 -5.44 18.16 11.03
N PHE A 201 -5.42 16.91 10.52
CA PHE A 201 -4.42 15.91 10.92
C PHE A 201 -2.99 16.31 10.51
N ILE A 202 -2.73 16.67 9.25
CA ILE A 202 -1.38 17.09 8.82
C ILE A 202 -0.90 18.35 9.55
N MET A 203 -1.83 19.23 9.96
CA MET A 203 -1.47 20.41 10.74
C MET A 203 -1.15 20.10 12.20
N LYS A 204 -1.83 19.13 12.81
CA LYS A 204 -1.69 18.81 14.24
C LYS A 204 -0.66 17.71 14.52
N TYR A 205 -0.50 16.75 13.61
CA TYR A 205 0.36 15.56 13.73
C TYR A 205 1.21 15.32 12.47
N PRO A 206 1.94 16.33 11.94
CA PRO A 206 2.76 16.15 10.74
C PRO A 206 3.84 15.05 10.90
N GLU A 207 4.30 14.80 12.13
CA GLU A 207 5.26 13.76 12.50
C GLU A 207 4.71 12.34 12.42
N ASP A 208 3.41 12.15 12.20
CA ASP A 208 2.83 10.83 11.93
C ASP A 208 2.74 10.52 10.42
N LEU A 209 3.19 11.43 9.56
CA LEU A 209 3.15 11.28 8.12
C LEU A 209 4.54 11.10 7.52
N GLY A 210 4.73 9.99 6.79
CA GLY A 210 5.85 9.81 5.87
C GLY A 210 5.59 10.47 4.52
N GLY A 211 4.32 10.62 4.14
CA GLY A 211 3.90 11.32 2.93
C GLY A 211 2.40 11.57 2.87
N TYR A 212 1.98 12.52 2.04
CA TYR A 212 0.58 12.91 1.89
C TYR A 212 0.16 12.93 0.41
N VAL A 213 -0.93 12.25 0.08
CA VAL A 213 -1.48 12.18 -1.28
C VAL A 213 -2.93 12.68 -1.28
N PRO A 214 -3.14 14.01 -1.26
CA PRO A 214 -4.47 14.58 -1.39
C PRO A 214 -5.01 14.45 -2.82
N VAL A 215 -6.29 14.08 -2.96
CA VAL A 215 -7.00 14.09 -4.25
C VAL A 215 -8.21 15.02 -4.18
N ALA A 216 -8.02 16.27 -4.62
CA ALA A 216 -9.02 17.34 -4.52
C ALA A 216 -9.75 17.41 -3.14
N PRO A 217 -9.05 17.48 -1.99
CA PRO A 217 -9.68 17.44 -0.68
C PRO A 217 -10.44 18.73 -0.35
N VAL A 218 -11.41 18.62 0.56
CA VAL A 218 -12.06 19.78 1.19
C VAL A 218 -11.24 20.31 2.37
N SER A 219 -11.61 21.48 2.90
CA SER A 219 -11.00 22.12 4.09
C SER A 219 -9.56 22.61 3.91
N THR A 220 -9.04 22.67 2.68
CA THR A 220 -7.65 23.08 2.39
C THR A 220 -7.32 24.50 2.81
N SER A 221 -8.29 25.41 2.85
CA SER A 221 -8.07 26.79 3.28
C SER A 221 -7.50 26.91 4.70
N LEU A 222 -7.69 25.88 5.54
CA LEU A 222 -7.13 25.82 6.90
C LEU A 222 -5.60 25.74 6.90
N ILE A 223 -5.00 25.18 5.83
CA ILE A 223 -3.56 24.94 5.75
C ILE A 223 -2.79 26.21 5.41
N VAL A 224 -3.41 27.13 4.65
CA VAL A 224 -2.74 28.28 4.01
C VAL A 224 -1.92 29.14 4.99
N PRO A 225 -2.40 29.47 6.21
CA PRO A 225 -1.64 30.30 7.15
C PRO A 225 -0.31 29.69 7.60
N ASP A 226 -0.22 28.35 7.66
CA ASP A 226 0.90 27.62 8.27
C ASP A 226 1.59 26.64 7.31
N ALA A 227 1.19 26.59 6.03
CA ALA A 227 1.67 25.61 5.06
C ALA A 227 3.20 25.61 4.89
N SER A 228 3.85 26.78 5.05
CA SER A 228 5.30 26.94 4.98
C SER A 228 6.08 26.21 6.08
N LYS A 229 5.40 25.83 7.17
CA LYS A 229 5.99 25.06 8.29
C LYS A 229 5.95 23.55 8.05
N LEU A 230 5.18 23.09 7.06
CA LEU A 230 5.04 21.68 6.76
C LEU A 230 6.21 21.19 5.90
N SER A 231 6.84 20.09 6.31
CA SER A 231 7.91 19.42 5.56
C SER A 231 7.46 18.13 4.90
N VAL A 232 6.25 17.65 5.21
CA VAL A 232 5.70 16.37 4.73
C VAL A 232 5.71 16.33 3.19
N PRO A 233 6.38 15.35 2.57
CA PRO A 233 6.31 15.14 1.13
C PRO A 233 4.86 15.02 0.67
N THR A 234 4.45 15.83 -0.30
CA THR A 234 3.05 15.91 -0.72
C THR A 234 2.89 15.77 -2.24
N LEU A 235 2.15 14.75 -2.68
CA LEU A 235 1.73 14.61 -4.08
C LEU A 235 0.26 14.97 -4.22
N ILE A 236 -0.01 16.16 -4.75
CA ILE A 236 -1.36 16.68 -5.00
C ILE A 236 -1.85 16.11 -6.33
N ILE A 237 -3.01 15.47 -6.32
CA ILE A 237 -3.63 14.92 -7.53
C ILE A 237 -5.00 15.58 -7.76
N SER A 238 -5.29 15.94 -9.00
CA SER A 238 -6.64 16.35 -9.42
C SER A 238 -6.95 15.81 -10.82
N GLY A 239 -8.23 15.77 -11.19
CA GLY A 239 -8.61 15.54 -12.58
C GLY A 239 -8.63 16.85 -13.38
N GLU A 240 -8.23 16.81 -14.64
CA GLU A 240 -8.24 17.99 -15.55
C GLU A 240 -9.61 18.67 -15.61
N LYS A 241 -10.71 17.92 -15.51
CA LYS A 241 -12.07 18.45 -15.57
C LYS A 241 -12.64 18.83 -14.20
N ASP A 242 -11.87 18.68 -13.12
CA ASP A 242 -12.25 19.13 -11.78
C ASP A 242 -11.81 20.57 -11.52
N GLN A 243 -12.40 21.48 -12.30
CA GLN A 243 -12.02 22.89 -12.36
C GLN A 243 -12.47 23.71 -11.13
N GLY A 244 -13.29 23.12 -10.26
CA GLY A 244 -13.80 23.76 -9.05
C GLY A 244 -12.93 23.39 -7.85
N LEU A 245 -13.36 22.37 -7.11
CA LEU A 245 -12.68 21.93 -5.89
C LEU A 245 -11.24 21.46 -6.18
N GLY A 246 -11.00 20.79 -7.31
CA GLY A 246 -9.65 20.37 -7.70
C GLY A 246 -8.67 21.55 -7.82
N HIS A 247 -9.10 22.66 -8.43
CA HIS A 247 -8.27 23.87 -8.54
C HIS A 247 -8.06 24.57 -7.21
N THR A 248 -9.12 24.84 -6.45
CA THR A 248 -9.01 25.54 -5.17
C THR A 248 -8.13 24.77 -4.19
N SER A 249 -8.35 23.46 -4.08
CA SER A 249 -7.55 22.62 -3.19
C SER A 249 -6.09 22.50 -3.63
N ARG A 250 -5.81 22.41 -4.93
CA ARG A 250 -4.46 22.47 -5.49
C ARG A 250 -3.76 23.77 -5.08
N ASP A 251 -4.39 24.91 -5.32
CA ASP A 251 -3.76 26.21 -5.10
C ASP A 251 -3.43 26.43 -3.61
N ASP A 252 -4.30 26.00 -2.71
CA ASP A 252 -4.04 26.00 -1.26
C ASP A 252 -2.86 25.08 -0.89
N LEU A 253 -2.87 23.84 -1.41
CA LEU A 253 -1.88 22.81 -1.04
C LEU A 253 -0.49 23.06 -1.64
N LEU A 254 -0.39 23.78 -2.76
CA LEU A 254 0.89 24.20 -3.35
C LEU A 254 1.70 25.15 -2.44
N ASN A 255 1.09 25.70 -1.38
CA ASN A 255 1.80 26.44 -0.36
C ASN A 255 2.68 25.56 0.54
N ILE A 256 2.50 24.23 0.52
CA ILE A 256 3.41 23.28 1.19
C ILE A 256 4.73 23.25 0.41
N PRO A 257 5.89 23.54 1.04
CA PRO A 257 7.18 23.59 0.35
C PRO A 257 7.51 22.33 -0.46
N SER A 258 7.33 21.16 0.17
CA SER A 258 7.62 19.82 -0.38
C SER A 258 6.44 19.23 -1.15
N SER A 259 5.72 20.05 -1.92
CA SER A 259 4.58 19.60 -2.73
C SER A 259 4.84 19.64 -4.23
N GLN A 260 4.19 18.73 -4.95
CA GLN A 260 4.02 18.78 -6.40
C GLN A 260 2.60 18.42 -6.78
N HIS A 261 2.07 19.08 -7.80
CA HIS A 261 0.78 18.77 -8.38
C HIS A 261 0.94 17.96 -9.66
N VAL A 262 0.11 16.94 -9.82
CA VAL A 262 -0.07 16.19 -11.06
C VAL A 262 -1.57 16.13 -11.39
N GLU A 263 -1.88 16.45 -12.63
CA GLU A 263 -3.23 16.39 -13.16
C GLU A 263 -3.42 15.09 -13.96
N ILE A 264 -4.57 14.43 -13.77
CA ILE A 264 -4.97 13.27 -14.58
C ILE A 264 -5.77 13.77 -15.80
N PRO A 265 -5.26 13.58 -17.04
CA PRO A 265 -5.90 14.11 -18.24
C PRO A 265 -7.31 13.56 -18.45
N GLY A 266 -8.24 14.42 -18.82
CA GLY A 266 -9.63 14.10 -19.12
C GLY A 266 -10.50 13.67 -17.93
N ALA A 267 -9.91 13.45 -16.76
CA ALA A 267 -10.58 12.97 -15.55
C ALA A 267 -11.37 14.06 -14.83
N LYS A 268 -12.45 13.67 -14.16
CA LYS A 268 -13.31 14.50 -13.32
C LYS A 268 -12.83 14.44 -11.85
N HIS A 269 -13.70 14.83 -10.93
CA HIS A 269 -13.41 14.90 -9.49
C HIS A 269 -12.85 13.59 -8.89
N PRO A 270 -13.46 12.40 -9.06
CA PRO A 270 -12.86 11.16 -8.59
C PRO A 270 -11.82 10.64 -9.60
N ALA A 271 -10.71 11.36 -9.76
CA ALA A 271 -9.76 11.13 -10.85
C ALA A 271 -9.18 9.70 -10.87
N TYR A 272 -9.04 9.06 -9.69
CA TYR A 272 -8.62 7.66 -9.52
C TYR A 272 -9.61 6.62 -10.07
N LEU A 273 -10.86 6.99 -10.33
CA LEU A 273 -11.84 6.14 -11.02
C LEU A 273 -11.77 6.30 -12.54
N ASP A 274 -11.48 7.50 -13.02
CA ASP A 274 -11.46 7.79 -14.46
C ASP A 274 -10.19 7.25 -15.13
N ASP A 275 -9.03 7.36 -14.46
CA ASP A 275 -7.80 6.69 -14.89
C ASP A 275 -7.08 6.02 -13.70
N PRO A 276 -7.51 4.79 -13.32
CA PRO A 276 -6.89 4.05 -12.24
C PRO A 276 -5.43 3.68 -12.55
N ILE A 277 -5.07 3.48 -13.83
CA ILE A 277 -3.72 3.06 -14.23
C ILE A 277 -2.73 4.19 -13.96
N LEU A 278 -3.05 5.41 -14.41
CA LEU A 278 -2.22 6.57 -14.12
C LEU A 278 -2.18 6.84 -12.61
N PHE A 279 -3.32 6.80 -11.92
CA PHE A 279 -3.35 6.99 -10.47
C PHE A 279 -2.45 6.00 -9.71
N HIS A 280 -2.49 4.71 -10.03
CA HIS A 280 -1.60 3.72 -9.41
C HIS A 280 -0.13 3.94 -9.75
N THR A 281 0.14 4.39 -10.98
CA THR A 281 1.51 4.74 -11.41
C THR A 281 2.06 5.91 -10.58
N LEU A 282 1.25 6.94 -10.35
CA LEU A 282 1.61 8.08 -9.51
C LEU A 282 1.91 7.63 -8.06
N LEU A 283 1.06 6.79 -7.48
CA LEU A 283 1.28 6.25 -6.13
C LEU A 283 2.56 5.42 -6.05
N TYR A 284 2.81 4.53 -7.01
CA TYR A 284 4.03 3.71 -7.05
C TYR A 284 5.29 4.58 -7.05
N ASN A 285 5.35 5.58 -7.94
CA ASN A 285 6.50 6.46 -8.03
C ASN A 285 6.67 7.30 -6.78
N PHE A 286 5.58 7.84 -6.22
CA PHE A 286 5.63 8.65 -5.00
C PHE A 286 6.09 7.87 -3.78
N ILE A 287 5.52 6.68 -3.55
CA ILE A 287 5.87 5.85 -2.40
C ILE A 287 7.33 5.40 -2.48
N ASN A 288 7.83 5.05 -3.67
CA ASN A 288 9.24 4.73 -3.87
C ASN A 288 10.16 5.89 -3.50
N GLN A 289 9.76 7.13 -3.82
CA GLN A 289 10.50 8.29 -3.35
C GLN A 289 10.40 8.41 -1.84
N VAL A 290 9.20 8.44 -1.23
CA VAL A 290 9.05 8.53 0.23
C VAL A 290 9.90 7.49 0.97
N HIS A 291 9.87 6.24 0.52
CA HIS A 291 10.69 5.17 1.08
C HIS A 291 12.20 5.47 1.01
N ALA A 292 12.69 5.93 -0.15
CA ALA A 292 14.07 6.35 -0.32
C ALA A 292 14.45 7.55 0.56
N HIS A 293 13.50 8.45 0.85
CA HIS A 293 13.71 9.59 1.75
C HIS A 293 14.10 9.12 3.14
N ARG A 294 13.28 8.21 3.67
CA ARG A 294 13.31 7.74 5.05
C ARG A 294 14.48 6.81 5.31
N ALA A 295 14.96 6.11 4.29
CA ALA A 295 16.17 5.29 4.40
C ALA A 295 17.45 6.12 4.63
N ILE A 296 17.43 7.44 4.42
CA ILE A 296 18.60 8.33 4.46
C ILE A 296 18.51 9.39 5.56
N ALA A 297 17.30 9.71 6.03
CA ALA A 297 17.04 10.68 7.10
C ALA A 297 17.28 10.09 8.50
#